data_AF-A0A952H5C5-F1
#
_entry.id   AF-A0A952H5C5-F1
#
_cell.length_a   1.000
_cell.length_b   1.000
_cell.length_c   1.000
_cell.angle_alpha   90.00
_cell.angle_beta   90.00
_cell.angle_gamma   90.00
#
_symmetry.space_group_name_H-M   'P 1'
#
loop_
_entity.id
_entity.type
_entity.pdbx_description
1 polymer ?
#
loop_
_entity_poly.entity_id
_entity_poly.type
_entity_poly.pdbx_seq_one_letter_code
_entity_poly.pdbx_strand_id
1 'polypeptide(L)'
;MSGAKHYCAFHGDPARKAEMVGRVRSKWTQRQVVPMAYLKWRTDGGMVSLSGTLAETQVPEQFIERTGLPVELGALCEGLVHAGAGFSEDESAPFGLAMRGDEAILAFAMEWLDAIPVGADLGGVVPRFMHSFLGSVLAPDFAMSAHVSPAVRTCAERILGLWERELSGVQVVPKEWRSLRADALRASEDPGDPWGYAVSELVESLAWPARGLAPEFVPIFQVFMKELSQFLLAPYLSNEDRDILTQSMVGLRELSRAHRDPQSSQLPTEMLLGREQHAKHAVRTLMQAETQARINAAKQQAQSESDGVLRRQMDSLRKLIEDAGRPETSAA
;
A
#
# COMPACT_ATOMS: atom_id res chain seq x y z
N MET A 1 4.16 -28.29 -6.18
CA MET A 1 2.69 -28.39 -6.04
C MET A 1 2.09 -27.04 -6.42
N SER A 2 1.49 -26.96 -7.61
CA SER A 2 0.81 -25.76 -8.09
C SER A 2 -0.55 -25.65 -7.39
N GLY A 3 -0.58 -24.99 -6.22
CA GLY A 3 -1.79 -24.70 -5.46
C GLY A 3 -2.38 -23.35 -5.87
N ALA A 4 -2.54 -23.10 -7.16
CA ALA A 4 -3.20 -21.88 -7.62
C ALA A 4 -4.66 -21.90 -7.14
N LYS A 5 -4.98 -21.09 -6.12
CA LYS A 5 -6.36 -20.83 -5.75
C LYS A 5 -7.03 -20.18 -6.96
N HIS A 6 -8.05 -20.83 -7.50
CA HIS A 6 -8.87 -20.28 -8.56
C HIS A 6 -9.97 -19.44 -7.90
N TYR A 7 -10.05 -18.17 -8.28
CA TYR A 7 -11.08 -17.27 -7.80
C TYR A 7 -12.23 -17.24 -8.80
N CYS A 8 -13.45 -17.07 -8.31
CA CYS A 8 -14.64 -16.93 -9.15
C CYS A 8 -15.47 -15.80 -8.54
N ALA A 9 -15.24 -14.59 -9.04
CA ALA A 9 -15.83 -13.38 -8.47
C ALA A 9 -17.35 -13.49 -8.36
N PHE A 10 -17.88 -13.27 -7.15
CA PHE A 10 -19.30 -13.42 -6.82
C PHE A 10 -19.89 -14.78 -7.19
N HIS A 11 -19.05 -15.82 -7.25
CA HIS A 11 -19.38 -17.17 -7.69
C HIS A 11 -20.04 -17.25 -9.08
N GLY A 12 -19.75 -16.28 -9.95
CA GLY A 12 -20.34 -16.23 -11.28
C GLY A 12 -21.81 -15.79 -11.32
N ASP A 13 -22.36 -15.31 -10.19
CA ASP A 13 -23.76 -14.90 -10.08
C ASP A 13 -23.93 -13.36 -10.07
N PRO A 14 -24.53 -12.75 -11.11
CA PRO A 14 -24.80 -11.32 -11.14
C PRO A 14 -25.77 -10.85 -10.05
N ALA A 15 -26.74 -11.67 -9.65
CA ALA A 15 -27.68 -11.32 -8.59
C ALA A 15 -26.94 -11.22 -7.26
N ARG A 16 -26.01 -12.14 -7.01
CA ARG A 16 -25.13 -12.10 -5.83
C ARG A 16 -24.24 -10.87 -5.81
N LYS A 17 -23.62 -10.49 -6.94
CA LYS A 17 -22.90 -9.22 -7.05
C LYS A 17 -23.82 -8.04 -6.69
N ALA A 18 -25.01 -7.97 -7.30
CA ALA A 18 -25.95 -6.88 -7.08
C ALA A 18 -26.37 -6.77 -5.61
N GLU A 19 -26.65 -7.89 -4.94
CA GLU A 19 -26.99 -7.92 -3.52
C GLU A 19 -25.84 -7.44 -2.64
N MET A 20 -24.64 -8.01 -2.82
CA MET A 20 -23.46 -7.71 -2.01
C MET A 20 -23.00 -6.26 -2.18
N VAL A 21 -22.84 -5.81 -3.43
CA VAL A 21 -22.43 -4.43 -3.73
C VAL A 21 -23.52 -3.43 -3.35
N GLY A 22 -24.80 -3.76 -3.55
CA GLY A 22 -25.92 -2.92 -3.13
C GLY A 22 -25.93 -2.66 -1.63
N ARG A 23 -25.59 -3.67 -0.82
CA ARG A 23 -25.44 -3.55 0.63
C ARG A 23 -24.31 -2.59 1.02
N VAL A 24 -23.13 -2.75 0.40
CA VAL A 24 -21.99 -1.86 0.63
C VAL A 24 -22.36 -0.43 0.24
N ARG A 25 -22.97 -0.24 -0.94
CA ARG A 25 -23.41 1.07 -1.45
C ARG A 25 -24.39 1.76 -0.50
N SER A 26 -25.37 1.02 0.02
CA SER A 26 -26.35 1.55 0.99
C SER A 26 -25.65 2.09 2.23
N LYS A 27 -24.75 1.30 2.84
CA LYS A 27 -24.03 1.75 4.04
C LYS A 27 -22.99 2.83 3.76
N TRP A 28 -22.33 2.80 2.60
CA TRP A 28 -21.41 3.86 2.15
C TRP A 28 -22.13 5.21 2.05
N THR A 29 -23.30 5.23 1.41
CA THR A 29 -24.14 6.44 1.27
C THR A 29 -24.58 6.98 2.63
N GLN A 30 -24.83 6.08 3.59
CA GLN A 30 -25.17 6.42 4.97
C GLN A 30 -23.93 6.76 5.84
N ARG A 31 -22.72 6.75 5.28
CA ARG A 31 -21.44 6.95 6.00
C ARG A 31 -21.23 5.97 7.16
N GLN A 32 -21.78 4.76 7.04
CA GLN A 32 -21.68 3.69 8.04
C GLN A 32 -20.54 2.70 7.77
N VAL A 33 -19.73 2.97 6.75
CA VAL A 33 -18.56 2.18 6.36
C VAL A 33 -17.41 3.16 6.17
N VAL A 34 -16.24 2.77 6.65
CA VAL A 34 -15.04 3.60 6.60
C VAL A 34 -13.92 2.79 5.97
N PRO A 35 -13.20 3.32 4.96
CA PRO A 35 -12.06 2.64 4.37
C PRO A 35 -10.94 2.59 5.40
N MET A 36 -10.37 1.40 5.58
CA MET A 36 -9.37 1.15 6.60
C MET A 36 -8.07 0.66 5.95
N ALA A 37 -6.93 0.99 6.56
CA ALA A 37 -5.63 0.44 6.18
C ALA A 37 -5.56 -1.10 6.35
N TYR A 38 -6.48 -1.68 7.11
CA TYR A 38 -6.62 -3.12 7.32
C TYR A 38 -8.09 -3.53 7.27
N LEU A 39 -8.37 -4.77 6.91
CA LEU A 39 -9.74 -5.24 6.83
C LEU A 39 -10.31 -5.42 8.24
N LYS A 40 -11.19 -4.50 8.63
CA LYS A 40 -11.93 -4.59 9.89
C LYS A 40 -13.21 -5.40 9.68
N TRP A 41 -13.20 -6.60 10.23
CA TRP A 41 -14.32 -7.54 10.24
C TRP A 41 -15.32 -7.17 11.33
N ARG A 42 -16.60 -7.48 11.12
CA ARG A 42 -17.67 -7.10 12.06
C ARG A 42 -17.51 -7.91 13.34
N THR A 43 -17.08 -7.35 14.47
CA THR A 43 -16.96 -8.11 15.72
C THR A 43 -18.17 -7.93 16.66
N ASP A 44 -18.79 -6.75 16.73
CA ASP A 44 -19.67 -6.43 17.88
C ASP A 44 -20.39 -5.07 17.76
N GLY A 45 -20.76 -4.63 16.54
CA GLY A 45 -21.52 -3.38 16.33
C GLY A 45 -20.65 -2.11 16.17
N GLY A 46 -19.34 -2.24 16.16
CA GLY A 46 -18.41 -1.18 15.77
C GLY A 46 -18.30 -0.95 14.26
N MET A 47 -17.47 0.03 13.86
CA MET A 47 -17.13 0.33 12.47
C MET A 47 -16.69 -0.93 11.71
N VAL A 48 -17.16 -1.07 10.46
CA VAL A 48 -16.80 -2.17 9.56
C VAL A 48 -16.18 -1.57 8.29
N SER A 49 -15.18 -2.26 7.74
CA SER A 49 -14.56 -1.94 6.45
C SER A 49 -15.51 -2.20 5.26
N LEU A 50 -15.14 -1.74 4.06
CA LEU A 50 -15.91 -2.01 2.84
C LEU A 50 -15.97 -3.53 2.57
N SER A 51 -14.82 -4.20 2.64
CA SER A 51 -14.68 -5.65 2.44
C SER A 51 -15.34 -6.44 3.57
N GLY A 52 -15.27 -5.94 4.81
CA GLY A 52 -16.01 -6.53 5.94
C GLY A 52 -17.52 -6.43 5.74
N THR A 53 -18.00 -5.32 5.19
CA THR A 53 -19.43 -5.15 4.84
C THR A 53 -19.83 -6.02 3.66
N LEU A 54 -18.95 -6.18 2.67
CA LEU A 54 -19.17 -7.01 1.49
C LEU A 54 -19.37 -8.49 1.85
N ALA A 55 -18.51 -9.04 2.71
CA ALA A 55 -18.54 -10.45 3.08
C ALA A 55 -19.47 -10.76 4.28
N GLU A 56 -19.86 -9.73 5.05
CA GLU A 56 -20.64 -9.88 6.30
C GLU A 56 -20.10 -10.96 7.25
N THR A 57 -18.78 -11.05 7.34
CA THR A 57 -18.09 -12.05 8.15
C THR A 57 -17.32 -11.38 9.29
N GLN A 58 -17.18 -12.11 10.39
CA GLN A 58 -16.25 -11.79 11.47
C GLN A 58 -14.91 -12.54 11.30
N VAL A 59 -14.87 -13.51 10.37
CA VAL A 59 -13.80 -14.47 10.16
C VAL A 59 -13.12 -14.14 8.82
N PRO A 60 -11.88 -13.61 8.82
CA PRO A 60 -11.15 -13.26 7.60
C PRO A 60 -11.09 -14.39 6.58
N GLU A 61 -10.93 -15.63 7.06
CA GLU A 61 -10.79 -16.84 6.23
C GLU A 61 -12.04 -17.13 5.39
N GLN A 62 -13.22 -16.67 5.82
CA GLN A 62 -14.47 -16.83 5.08
C GLN A 62 -14.65 -15.81 3.95
N PHE A 63 -13.80 -14.79 3.84
CA PHE A 63 -13.97 -13.74 2.84
C PHE A 63 -14.01 -14.30 1.41
N ILE A 64 -13.04 -15.16 1.07
CA ILE A 64 -12.95 -15.79 -0.26
C ILE A 64 -14.14 -16.71 -0.49
N GLU A 65 -14.52 -17.52 0.51
CA GLU A 65 -15.65 -18.44 0.41
C GLU A 65 -16.98 -17.70 0.15
N ARG A 66 -17.15 -16.52 0.74
CA ARG A 66 -18.39 -15.75 0.62
C ARG A 66 -18.45 -14.87 -0.60
N THR A 67 -17.33 -14.30 -1.02
CA THR A 67 -17.32 -13.29 -2.10
C THR A 67 -16.74 -13.82 -3.40
N GLY A 68 -15.93 -14.88 -3.35
CA GLY A 68 -15.11 -15.33 -4.46
C GLY A 68 -13.94 -14.40 -4.80
N LEU A 69 -13.65 -13.38 -3.99
CA LEU A 69 -12.62 -12.37 -4.24
C LEU A 69 -11.34 -12.63 -3.42
N PRO A 70 -10.15 -12.29 -3.95
CA PRO A 70 -8.91 -12.27 -3.16
C PRO A 70 -8.97 -11.25 -2.03
N VAL A 71 -8.51 -11.62 -0.84
CA VAL A 71 -8.50 -10.75 0.36
C VAL A 71 -7.57 -9.56 0.13
N GLU A 72 -6.41 -9.83 -0.44
CA GLU A 72 -5.38 -8.87 -0.79
C GLU A 72 -5.88 -7.79 -1.76
N LEU A 73 -6.82 -8.12 -2.65
CA LEU A 73 -7.43 -7.15 -3.56
C LEU A 73 -8.32 -6.16 -2.79
N GLY A 74 -9.18 -6.67 -1.90
CA GLY A 74 -10.01 -5.81 -1.05
C GLY A 74 -9.17 -4.91 -0.15
N ALA A 75 -8.12 -5.47 0.47
CA ALA A 75 -7.19 -4.72 1.31
C ALA A 75 -6.43 -3.64 0.52
N LEU A 76 -5.98 -3.93 -0.70
CA LEU A 76 -5.32 -2.95 -1.57
C LEU A 76 -6.25 -1.80 -1.96
N CYS A 77 -7.47 -2.12 -2.42
CA CYS A 77 -8.46 -1.11 -2.81
C CYS A 77 -8.83 -0.20 -1.65
N GLU A 78 -9.10 -0.76 -0.46
CA GLU A 78 -9.40 0.04 0.74
C GLU A 78 -8.20 0.84 1.21
N GLY A 79 -7.00 0.27 1.15
CA GLY A 79 -5.76 0.97 1.49
C GLY A 79 -5.53 2.20 0.62
N LEU A 80 -5.84 2.13 -0.68
CA LEU A 80 -5.77 3.26 -1.59
C LEU A 80 -6.77 4.38 -1.23
N VAL A 81 -8.02 4.03 -0.93
CA VAL A 81 -9.01 5.03 -0.49
C VAL A 81 -8.61 5.63 0.85
N HIS A 82 -8.19 4.80 1.81
CA HIS A 82 -7.76 5.22 3.12
C HIS A 82 -6.57 6.19 3.06
N ALA A 83 -5.61 5.95 2.17
CA ALA A 83 -4.45 6.81 2.00
C ALA A 83 -4.79 8.25 1.55
N GLY A 84 -5.91 8.43 0.83
CA GLY A 84 -6.40 9.75 0.40
C GLY A 84 -7.56 10.31 1.23
N ALA A 85 -8.02 9.57 2.25
CA ALA A 85 -9.12 9.99 3.13
C ALA A 85 -8.58 10.66 4.40
N GLY A 86 -9.06 11.87 4.68
CA GLY A 86 -8.92 12.55 5.96
C GLY A 86 -10.10 12.23 6.89
N PHE A 87 -9.81 12.13 8.19
CA PHE A 87 -10.82 11.90 9.23
C PHE A 87 -10.79 13.02 10.25
N SER A 88 -11.96 13.52 10.63
CA SER A 88 -12.12 14.52 11.70
C SER A 88 -13.25 14.10 12.63
N GLU A 89 -13.17 14.49 13.90
CA GLU A 89 -14.27 14.29 14.85
C GLU A 89 -15.51 15.10 14.42
N ASP A 90 -16.67 14.45 14.46
CA ASP A 90 -17.97 15.06 14.16
C ASP A 90 -19.07 14.26 14.88
N GLU A 91 -19.61 14.81 15.96
CA GLU A 91 -20.64 14.16 16.78
C GLU A 91 -21.94 13.85 16.01
N SER A 92 -22.19 14.56 14.89
CA SER A 92 -23.36 14.33 14.04
C SER A 92 -23.14 13.20 13.02
N ALA A 93 -21.89 12.78 12.80
CA ALA A 93 -21.54 11.71 11.88
C ALA A 93 -21.70 10.34 12.54
N PRO A 94 -22.00 9.28 11.76
CA PRO A 94 -21.93 7.91 12.27
C PRO A 94 -20.57 7.64 12.91
N PHE A 95 -20.57 7.06 14.11
CA PHE A 95 -19.36 6.77 14.89
C PHE A 95 -18.53 7.99 15.31
N GLY A 96 -19.07 9.20 15.23
CA GLY A 96 -18.37 10.42 15.64
C GLY A 96 -17.27 10.88 14.68
N LEU A 97 -17.25 10.37 13.44
CA LEU A 97 -16.17 10.59 12.48
C LEU A 97 -16.69 11.06 11.12
N ALA A 98 -16.28 12.26 10.72
CA ALA A 98 -16.46 12.76 9.37
C ALA A 98 -15.26 12.41 8.49
N MET A 99 -15.54 11.74 7.39
CA MET A 99 -14.57 11.45 6.33
C MET A 99 -14.58 12.57 5.28
N ARG A 100 -13.40 13.00 4.84
CA ARG A 100 -13.18 14.02 3.82
C ARG A 100 -12.08 13.55 2.86
N GLY A 101 -12.07 14.04 1.63
CA GLY A 101 -11.07 13.67 0.63
C GLY A 101 -11.48 14.18 -0.74
N ASP A 102 -10.60 14.01 -1.72
CA ASP A 102 -10.93 14.24 -3.12
C ASP A 102 -12.09 13.34 -3.56
N GLU A 103 -13.02 13.90 -4.34
CA GLU A 103 -14.24 13.19 -4.75
C GLU A 103 -13.92 11.92 -5.54
N ALA A 104 -12.92 11.95 -6.43
CA ALA A 104 -12.55 10.78 -7.23
C ALA A 104 -11.90 9.68 -6.35
N ILE A 105 -11.10 10.07 -5.36
CA ILE A 105 -10.53 9.13 -4.37
C ILE A 105 -11.64 8.44 -3.57
N LEU A 106 -12.62 9.22 -3.08
CA LEU A 106 -13.74 8.66 -2.32
C LEU A 106 -14.67 7.83 -3.20
N ALA A 107 -14.91 8.24 -4.45
CA ALA A 107 -15.70 7.48 -5.42
C ALA A 107 -15.10 6.10 -5.70
N PHE A 108 -13.76 6.01 -5.70
CA PHE A 108 -13.06 4.74 -5.92
C PHE A 108 -13.53 3.64 -4.96
N ALA A 109 -13.95 3.96 -3.72
CA ALA A 109 -14.49 3.02 -2.74
C ALA A 109 -15.61 2.11 -3.30
N MET A 110 -16.39 2.61 -4.26
CA MET A 110 -17.42 1.84 -4.96
C MET A 110 -17.02 1.45 -6.38
N GLU A 111 -16.25 2.27 -7.10
CA GLU A 111 -15.90 2.01 -8.50
C GLU A 111 -15.19 0.68 -8.70
N TRP A 112 -14.26 0.30 -7.81
CA TRP A 112 -13.56 -0.98 -7.96
C TRP A 112 -14.50 -2.18 -7.81
N LEU A 113 -15.52 -2.09 -6.95
CA LEU A 113 -16.55 -3.13 -6.78
C LEU A 113 -17.44 -3.24 -8.02
N ASP A 114 -17.80 -2.09 -8.58
CA ASP A 114 -18.60 -2.03 -9.80
C ASP A 114 -17.82 -2.56 -11.01
N ALA A 115 -16.50 -2.32 -11.07
CA ALA A 115 -15.62 -2.78 -12.12
C ALA A 115 -15.39 -4.30 -12.17
N ILE A 116 -15.56 -5.03 -11.05
CA ILE A 116 -15.30 -6.48 -11.01
C ILE A 116 -16.21 -7.24 -11.97
N PRO A 117 -15.68 -7.94 -12.98
CA PRO A 117 -16.49 -8.80 -13.84
C PRO A 117 -16.97 -10.02 -13.06
N VAL A 118 -18.25 -10.34 -13.18
CA VAL A 118 -18.84 -11.51 -12.51
C VAL A 118 -18.20 -12.79 -13.05
N GLY A 119 -17.77 -13.68 -12.15
CA GLY A 119 -17.14 -14.95 -12.48
C GLY A 119 -15.67 -14.87 -12.87
N ALA A 120 -15.06 -13.67 -12.93
CA ALA A 120 -13.64 -13.53 -13.27
C ALA A 120 -12.72 -14.13 -12.20
N ASP A 121 -11.57 -14.65 -12.66
CA ASP A 121 -10.45 -15.01 -11.79
C ASP A 121 -9.58 -13.78 -11.54
N LEU A 122 -9.69 -13.23 -10.33
CA LEU A 122 -8.96 -12.03 -9.92
C LEU A 122 -7.60 -12.36 -9.27
N GLY A 123 -7.19 -13.63 -9.20
CA GLY A 123 -5.95 -14.05 -8.53
C GLY A 123 -4.67 -13.45 -9.15
N GLY A 124 -4.73 -12.99 -10.39
CA GLY A 124 -3.63 -12.31 -11.08
C GLY A 124 -3.58 -10.79 -10.89
N VAL A 125 -4.62 -10.16 -10.35
CA VAL A 125 -4.74 -8.69 -10.32
C VAL A 125 -3.67 -8.05 -9.44
N VAL A 126 -3.55 -8.47 -8.17
CA VAL A 126 -2.56 -7.90 -7.24
C VAL A 126 -1.12 -8.14 -7.71
N PRO A 127 -0.72 -9.36 -8.12
CA PRO A 127 0.61 -9.58 -8.71
C PRO A 127 0.93 -8.70 -9.92
N ARG A 128 -0.02 -8.51 -10.84
CA ARG A 128 0.16 -7.61 -12.00
C ARG A 128 0.25 -6.14 -11.57
N PHE A 129 -0.53 -5.74 -10.55
CA PHE A 129 -0.45 -4.40 -9.98
C PHE A 129 0.93 -4.16 -9.33
N MET A 130 1.44 -5.10 -8.54
CA MET A 130 2.78 -5.01 -7.93
C MET A 130 3.88 -4.77 -8.97
N HIS A 131 3.83 -5.54 -10.07
CA HIS A 131 4.75 -5.37 -11.19
C HIS A 131 4.63 -3.99 -11.83
N SER A 132 3.42 -3.57 -12.19
CA SER A 132 3.18 -2.24 -12.79
C SER A 132 3.61 -1.10 -11.86
N PHE A 133 3.30 -1.23 -10.58
CA PHE A 133 3.64 -0.26 -9.55
C PHE A 133 5.15 -0.10 -9.40
N LEU A 134 5.89 -1.20 -9.23
CA LEU A 134 7.35 -1.14 -9.15
C LEU A 134 7.96 -0.57 -10.43
N GLY A 135 7.43 -0.92 -11.60
CA GLY A 135 7.81 -0.31 -12.88
C GLY A 135 7.63 1.22 -12.87
N SER A 136 6.50 1.71 -12.34
CA SER A 136 6.24 3.15 -12.22
C SER A 136 7.18 3.86 -11.24
N VAL A 137 7.57 3.19 -10.14
CA VAL A 137 8.54 3.74 -9.16
C VAL A 137 9.94 3.89 -9.78
N LEU A 138 10.29 3.03 -10.73
CA LEU A 138 11.58 3.11 -11.44
C LEU A 138 11.58 4.08 -12.62
N ALA A 139 10.42 4.57 -13.04
CA ALA A 139 10.33 5.48 -14.17
C ALA A 139 11.16 6.75 -13.94
N PRO A 140 11.82 7.31 -14.98
CA PRO A 140 12.66 8.49 -14.81
C PRO A 140 11.93 9.72 -14.25
N ASP A 141 10.63 9.83 -14.55
CA ASP A 141 9.73 10.89 -14.11
C ASP A 141 9.07 10.63 -12.75
N PHE A 142 9.36 9.50 -12.09
CA PHE A 142 8.91 9.26 -10.74
C PHE A 142 9.55 10.26 -9.76
N ALA A 143 8.77 10.79 -8.81
CA ALA A 143 9.20 11.88 -7.94
C ALA A 143 10.51 11.58 -7.18
N MET A 144 10.72 10.33 -6.77
CA MET A 144 11.90 9.91 -6.01
C MET A 144 13.02 9.32 -6.89
N SER A 145 12.89 9.33 -8.22
CA SER A 145 13.78 8.60 -9.15
C SER A 145 15.26 8.98 -9.00
N ALA A 146 15.53 10.26 -8.73
CA ALA A 146 16.86 10.83 -8.53
C ALA A 146 17.54 10.37 -7.22
N HIS A 147 16.76 9.91 -6.25
CA HIS A 147 17.24 9.45 -4.94
C HIS A 147 17.47 7.93 -4.90
N VAL A 148 17.19 7.22 -6.01
CA VAL A 148 17.36 5.77 -6.09
C VAL A 148 18.81 5.45 -6.47
N SER A 149 19.53 4.77 -5.58
CA SER A 149 20.90 4.35 -5.86
C SER A 149 20.95 3.35 -7.04
N PRO A 150 22.05 3.31 -7.82
CA PRO A 150 22.19 2.36 -8.93
C PRO A 150 22.04 0.89 -8.51
N ALA A 151 22.50 0.54 -7.30
CA ALA A 151 22.38 -0.82 -6.76
C ALA A 151 20.92 -1.21 -6.47
N VAL A 152 20.15 -0.30 -5.86
CA VAL A 152 18.71 -0.50 -5.61
C VAL A 152 17.94 -0.61 -6.92
N ARG A 153 18.23 0.27 -7.89
CA ARG A 153 17.63 0.23 -9.23
C ARG A 153 17.89 -1.11 -9.93
N THR A 154 19.14 -1.58 -9.91
CA THR A 154 19.52 -2.88 -10.50
C THR A 154 18.76 -4.04 -9.85
N CYS A 155 18.57 -4.01 -8.53
CA CYS A 155 17.79 -5.04 -7.83
C CYS A 155 16.32 -4.99 -8.24
N ALA A 156 15.73 -3.79 -8.31
CA ALA A 156 14.34 -3.60 -8.68
C ALA A 156 14.05 -4.07 -10.12
N GLU A 157 14.92 -3.77 -11.07
CA GLU A 157 14.82 -4.25 -12.46
C GLU A 157 14.90 -5.79 -12.52
N ARG A 158 15.74 -6.41 -11.69
CA ARG A 158 15.79 -7.87 -11.57
C ARG A 158 14.53 -8.46 -10.94
N ILE A 159 13.92 -7.79 -9.95
CA ILE A 159 12.62 -8.20 -9.39
C ILE A 159 11.56 -8.19 -10.50
N LEU A 160 11.46 -7.10 -11.27
CA LEU A 160 10.53 -6.99 -12.40
C LEU A 160 10.72 -8.14 -13.39
N GLY A 161 11.96 -8.42 -13.81
CA GLY A 161 12.24 -9.51 -14.75
C GLY A 161 11.89 -10.91 -14.21
N LEU A 162 12.05 -11.16 -12.91
CA LEU A 162 11.62 -12.43 -12.30
C LEU A 162 10.10 -12.51 -12.20
N TRP A 163 9.42 -11.44 -11.80
CA TRP A 163 7.96 -11.40 -11.76
C TRP A 163 7.35 -11.53 -13.15
N GLU A 164 7.87 -10.87 -14.17
CA GLU A 164 7.39 -10.99 -15.54
C GLU A 164 7.44 -12.44 -16.03
N ARG A 165 8.54 -13.14 -15.73
CA ARG A 165 8.68 -14.59 -15.99
C ARG A 165 7.61 -15.39 -15.25
N GLU A 166 7.45 -15.19 -13.94
CA GLU A 166 6.44 -15.91 -13.13
C GLU A 166 5.00 -15.66 -13.61
N LEU A 167 4.68 -14.41 -13.94
CA LEU A 167 3.38 -13.99 -14.44
C LEU A 167 3.09 -14.58 -15.84
N SER A 168 4.13 -14.83 -16.63
CA SER A 168 4.06 -15.54 -17.91
C SER A 168 4.05 -17.07 -17.77
N GLY A 169 3.97 -17.60 -16.54
CA GLY A 169 3.94 -19.03 -16.26
C GLY A 169 5.31 -19.72 -16.29
N VAL A 170 6.40 -18.97 -16.45
CA VAL A 170 7.77 -19.51 -16.41
C VAL A 170 8.17 -19.78 -14.97
N GLN A 171 8.56 -21.01 -14.67
CA GLN A 171 9.05 -21.38 -13.35
C GLN A 171 10.42 -20.73 -13.08
N VAL A 172 10.49 -19.89 -12.05
CA VAL A 172 11.74 -19.32 -11.52
C VAL A 172 12.30 -20.24 -10.44
N VAL A 173 13.61 -20.54 -10.49
CA VAL A 173 14.19 -21.45 -9.49
C VAL A 173 14.38 -20.74 -8.15
N PRO A 174 14.16 -21.40 -6.99
CA PRO A 174 14.32 -20.76 -5.68
C PRO A 174 15.70 -20.16 -5.39
N LYS A 175 16.74 -20.59 -6.12
CA LYS A 175 18.09 -20.03 -6.01
C LYS A 175 18.17 -18.60 -6.56
N GLU A 176 17.43 -18.27 -7.63
CA GLU A 176 17.40 -16.92 -8.20
C GLU A 176 16.83 -15.93 -7.19
N TRP A 177 15.69 -16.26 -6.57
CA TRP A 177 15.10 -15.46 -5.49
C TRP A 177 15.99 -15.33 -4.25
N ARG A 178 16.71 -16.39 -3.85
CA ARG A 178 17.66 -16.31 -2.74
C ARG A 178 18.81 -15.36 -3.03
N SER A 179 19.37 -15.41 -4.24
CA SER A 179 20.44 -14.49 -4.66
C SER A 179 19.95 -13.05 -4.67
N LEU A 180 18.78 -12.80 -5.28
CA LEU A 180 18.22 -11.46 -5.38
C LEU A 180 17.92 -10.84 -4.00
N ARG A 181 17.44 -11.64 -3.03
CA ARG A 181 17.24 -11.16 -1.66
C ARG A 181 18.53 -10.72 -0.99
N ALA A 182 19.61 -11.50 -1.14
CA ALA A 182 20.91 -11.11 -0.60
C ALA A 182 21.46 -9.85 -1.27
N ASP A 183 21.19 -9.66 -2.56
CA ASP A 183 21.58 -8.46 -3.29
C ASP A 183 20.77 -7.24 -2.85
N ALA A 184 19.44 -7.38 -2.70
CA ALA A 184 18.54 -6.32 -2.27
C ALA A 184 18.84 -5.86 -0.83
N LEU A 185 19.13 -6.81 0.08
CA LEU A 185 19.56 -6.49 1.45
C LEU A 185 20.86 -5.69 1.46
N ARG A 186 21.86 -6.11 0.68
CA ARG A 186 23.13 -5.35 0.57
C ARG A 186 22.93 -3.98 -0.03
N ALA A 187 22.07 -3.86 -1.04
CA ALA A 187 21.74 -2.58 -1.66
C ALA A 187 21.00 -1.63 -0.71
N SER A 188 20.29 -2.15 0.30
CA SER A 188 19.61 -1.36 1.33
C SER A 188 20.47 -1.08 2.57
N GLU A 189 21.71 -1.57 2.67
CA GLU A 189 22.58 -1.27 3.82
C GLU A 189 23.08 0.18 3.82
N ASP A 190 23.39 0.75 2.65
CA ASP A 190 23.85 2.13 2.52
C ASP A 190 23.23 2.84 1.30
N PRO A 191 22.04 3.44 1.45
CA PRO A 191 21.40 4.17 0.36
C PRO A 191 22.10 5.49 0.02
N GLY A 192 22.98 5.99 0.89
CA GLY A 192 23.60 7.32 0.84
C GLY A 192 22.63 8.48 1.09
N ASP A 193 21.46 8.47 0.44
CA ASP A 193 20.45 9.52 0.51
C ASP A 193 19.25 9.10 1.37
N PRO A 194 18.92 9.83 2.46
CA PRO A 194 17.73 9.57 3.27
C PRO A 194 16.42 9.55 2.48
N TRP A 195 16.30 10.33 1.41
CA TRP A 195 15.11 10.30 0.56
C TRP A 195 15.02 9.03 -0.29
N GLY A 196 16.13 8.33 -0.50
CA GLY A 196 16.16 7.02 -1.17
C GLY A 196 15.74 5.85 -0.27
N TYR A 197 15.52 6.09 1.03
CA TYR A 197 15.27 5.04 2.02
C TYR A 197 14.00 4.25 1.74
N ALA A 198 12.90 4.94 1.43
CA ALA A 198 11.62 4.30 1.17
C ALA A 198 11.67 3.36 -0.05
N VAL A 199 12.35 3.78 -1.12
CA VAL A 199 12.53 2.94 -2.32
C VAL A 199 13.42 1.74 -2.01
N SER A 200 14.48 1.94 -1.21
CA SER A 200 15.38 0.85 -0.80
C SER A 200 14.64 -0.21 0.02
N GLU A 201 13.84 0.22 1.00
CA GLU A 201 13.03 -0.69 1.84
C GLU A 201 11.91 -1.38 1.04
N LEU A 202 11.29 -0.66 0.10
CA LEU A 202 10.35 -1.24 -0.86
C LEU A 202 11.03 -2.37 -1.64
N VAL A 203 12.16 -2.11 -2.29
CA VAL A 203 12.88 -3.11 -3.11
C VAL A 203 13.33 -4.31 -2.29
N GLU A 204 13.85 -4.10 -1.07
CA GLU A 204 14.18 -5.18 -0.13
C GLU A 204 12.95 -6.06 0.18
N SER A 205 11.82 -5.43 0.47
CA SER A 205 10.57 -6.11 0.84
C SER A 205 9.92 -6.83 -0.34
N LEU A 206 10.15 -6.37 -1.57
CA LEU A 206 9.57 -6.94 -2.79
C LEU A 206 10.39 -8.10 -3.40
N ALA A 207 11.54 -8.45 -2.84
CA ALA A 207 12.44 -9.48 -3.38
C ALA A 207 11.94 -10.94 -3.17
N TRP A 208 10.67 -11.21 -3.48
CA TRP A 208 10.01 -12.51 -3.27
C TRP A 208 9.13 -12.89 -4.48
N PRO A 209 8.81 -14.20 -4.65
CA PRO A 209 7.87 -14.65 -5.69
C PRO A 209 6.54 -13.90 -5.63
N ALA A 210 6.01 -13.47 -6.78
CA ALA A 210 4.87 -12.56 -6.85
C ALA A 210 3.63 -13.10 -6.11
N ARG A 211 3.30 -14.38 -6.35
CA ARG A 211 2.13 -15.03 -5.73
C ARG A 211 2.27 -15.24 -4.22
N GLY A 212 3.49 -15.46 -3.74
CA GLY A 212 3.74 -15.63 -2.30
C GLY A 212 3.74 -14.29 -1.55
N LEU A 213 4.11 -13.21 -2.24
CA LEU A 213 4.21 -11.88 -1.67
C LEU A 213 2.90 -11.10 -1.68
N ALA A 214 1.97 -11.41 -2.60
CA ALA A 214 0.71 -10.66 -2.74
C ALA A 214 -0.07 -10.43 -1.42
N PRO A 215 -0.17 -11.39 -0.48
CA PRO A 215 -0.82 -11.16 0.82
C PRO A 215 -0.11 -10.12 1.70
N GLU A 216 1.21 -10.01 1.59
CA GLU A 216 2.06 -9.10 2.37
C GLU A 216 2.29 -7.75 1.67
N PHE A 217 1.89 -7.63 0.40
CA PHE A 217 2.17 -6.45 -0.40
C PHE A 217 1.46 -5.20 0.12
N VAL A 218 0.21 -5.32 0.59
CA VAL A 218 -0.59 -4.16 1.02
C VAL A 218 0.08 -3.36 2.15
N PRO A 219 0.53 -3.96 3.27
CA PRO A 219 1.24 -3.20 4.30
C PRO A 219 2.57 -2.60 3.79
N ILE A 220 3.32 -3.31 2.93
CA ILE A 220 4.54 -2.77 2.30
C ILE A 220 4.22 -1.52 1.46
N PHE A 221 3.18 -1.61 0.63
CA PHE A 221 2.70 -0.53 -0.22
C PHE A 221 2.25 0.68 0.61
N GLN A 222 1.52 0.47 1.71
CA GLN A 222 1.05 1.55 2.58
C GLN A 222 2.20 2.31 3.25
N VAL A 223 3.21 1.59 3.74
CA VAL A 223 4.43 2.21 4.30
C VAL A 223 5.09 3.07 3.23
N PHE A 224 5.30 2.52 2.02
CA PHE A 224 5.89 3.28 0.93
C PHE A 224 5.06 4.52 0.55
N MET A 225 3.74 4.41 0.44
CA MET A 225 2.88 5.54 0.10
C MET A 225 2.91 6.66 1.14
N LYS A 226 3.01 6.30 2.43
CA LYS A 226 3.22 7.28 3.50
C LYS A 226 4.55 8.02 3.34
N GLU A 227 5.64 7.31 3.04
CA GLU A 227 6.96 7.93 2.83
C GLU A 227 7.00 8.77 1.55
N LEU A 228 6.36 8.31 0.47
CA LEU A 228 6.19 9.09 -0.76
C LEU A 228 5.42 10.39 -0.48
N SER A 229 4.40 10.34 0.38
CA SER A 229 3.64 11.54 0.76
C SER A 229 4.50 12.53 1.56
N GLN A 230 5.43 12.03 2.40
CA GLN A 230 6.43 12.84 3.09
C GLN A 230 7.47 13.45 2.13
N PHE A 231 7.82 12.73 1.07
CA PHE A 231 8.66 13.27 0.00
C PHE A 231 7.94 14.41 -0.76
N LEU A 232 6.68 14.19 -1.14
CA LEU A 232 5.89 15.16 -1.91
C LEU A 232 5.60 16.45 -1.13
N LEU A 233 5.55 16.42 0.21
CA LEU A 233 5.37 17.62 1.02
C LEU A 233 6.67 18.43 1.22
N ALA A 234 7.85 17.82 1.01
CA ALA A 234 9.14 18.45 1.30
C ALA A 234 9.40 19.80 0.58
N PRO A 235 8.90 20.03 -0.66
CA PRO A 235 9.00 21.34 -1.31
C PRO A 235 8.26 22.47 -0.59
N TYR A 236 7.22 22.17 0.21
CA TYR A 236 6.39 23.15 0.91
C TYR A 236 6.84 23.40 2.35
N LEU A 237 7.88 22.70 2.81
CA LEU A 237 8.49 22.90 4.11
C LEU A 237 9.55 24.01 4.07
N SER A 238 9.75 24.67 5.23
CA SER A 238 10.94 25.47 5.47
C SER A 238 12.20 24.59 5.40
N ASN A 239 13.37 25.19 5.17
CA ASN A 239 14.63 24.44 5.19
C ASN A 239 14.84 23.73 6.54
N GLU A 240 14.50 24.40 7.65
CA GLU A 240 14.58 23.83 8.99
C GLU A 240 13.66 22.61 9.17
N ASP A 241 12.39 22.72 8.79
CA ASP A 241 11.45 21.59 8.90
C ASP A 241 11.83 20.44 7.94
N ARG A 242 12.44 20.74 6.78
CA ARG A 242 12.97 19.73 5.86
C ARG A 242 14.17 19.01 6.46
N ASP A 243 15.06 19.72 7.14
CA ASP A 243 16.20 19.12 7.83
C ASP A 243 15.73 18.24 9.00
N ILE A 244 14.75 18.71 9.79
CA ILE A 244 14.10 17.92 10.84
C ILE A 244 13.49 16.63 10.26
N LEU A 245 12.75 16.73 9.16
CA LEU A 245 12.15 15.57 8.51
C LEU A 245 13.22 14.59 8.04
N THR A 246 14.27 15.08 7.38
CA THR A 246 15.40 14.27 6.89
C THR A 246 16.10 13.53 8.02
N GLN A 247 16.46 14.22 9.11
CA GLN A 247 17.11 13.62 10.27
C GLN A 247 16.19 12.65 11.03
N SER A 248 14.88 12.92 11.05
CA SER A 248 13.92 12.00 11.66
C SER A 248 13.80 10.69 10.88
N MET A 249 13.86 10.73 9.53
CA MET A 249 13.87 9.52 8.70
C MET A 249 15.12 8.66 8.97
N VAL A 250 16.28 9.28 9.15
CA VAL A 250 17.51 8.58 9.57
C VAL A 250 17.30 7.88 10.91
N GLY A 251 16.80 8.58 11.92
CA GLY A 251 16.54 7.99 13.23
C GLY A 251 15.52 6.86 13.23
N LEU A 252 14.41 7.03 12.49
CA LEU A 252 13.37 6.02 12.37
C LEU A 252 13.85 4.77 11.62
N ARG A 253 14.72 4.92 10.61
CA ARG A 253 15.35 3.80 9.92
C ARG A 253 16.26 3.01 10.86
N GLU A 254 17.12 3.69 11.62
CA GLU A 254 18.01 3.03 12.57
C GLU A 254 17.23 2.31 13.68
N LEU A 255 16.10 2.87 14.12
CA LEU A 255 15.16 2.16 14.99
C LEU A 255 14.59 0.89 14.33
N SER A 256 14.10 1.00 13.10
CA SER A 256 13.57 -0.15 12.36
C SER A 256 14.61 -1.25 12.19
N ARG A 257 15.87 -0.90 11.92
CA ARG A 257 17.00 -1.85 11.85
C ARG A 257 17.28 -2.49 13.19
N ALA A 258 17.37 -1.70 14.25
CA ALA A 258 17.63 -2.20 15.59
C ALA A 258 16.53 -3.17 16.09
N HIS A 259 15.27 -2.93 15.73
CA HIS A 259 14.17 -3.85 16.05
C HIS A 259 14.22 -5.17 15.28
N ARG A 260 14.89 -5.23 14.12
CA ARG A 260 15.12 -6.46 13.37
C ARG A 260 16.34 -7.26 13.86
N ASP A 261 17.25 -6.61 14.58
CA ASP A 261 18.41 -7.26 15.20
C ASP A 261 18.02 -7.92 16.55
N PRO A 262 18.17 -9.24 16.70
CA PRO A 262 17.86 -9.94 17.95
C PRO A 262 18.58 -9.35 19.17
N GLN A 263 19.79 -8.80 19.01
CA GLN A 263 20.56 -8.23 20.13
C GLN A 263 20.05 -6.85 20.54
N SER A 264 19.52 -6.08 19.59
CA SER A 264 19.07 -4.69 19.83
C SER A 264 17.55 -4.57 20.03
N SER A 265 16.76 -5.54 19.58
CA SER A 265 15.29 -5.51 19.60
C SER A 265 14.66 -5.42 20.99
N GLN A 266 15.40 -5.80 22.05
CA GLN A 266 14.95 -5.70 23.44
C GLN A 266 15.29 -4.35 24.09
N LEU A 267 16.08 -3.51 23.43
CA LEU A 267 16.46 -2.21 23.97
C LEU A 267 15.30 -1.21 23.83
N PRO A 268 15.05 -0.35 24.82
CA PRO A 268 14.08 0.73 24.71
C PRO A 268 14.42 1.68 23.55
N THR A 269 13.40 2.15 22.84
CA THR A 269 13.49 3.14 21.75
C THR A 269 14.36 4.34 22.10
N GLU A 270 14.26 4.84 23.34
CA GLU A 270 15.05 5.97 23.84
C GLU A 270 16.56 5.71 23.91
N MET A 271 16.96 4.46 24.18
CA MET A 271 18.37 4.04 24.16
C MET A 271 18.88 3.87 22.73
N LEU A 272 18.05 3.33 21.84
CA LEU A 272 18.38 3.13 20.43
C LEU A 272 18.56 4.48 19.72
N LEU A 273 17.61 5.42 19.88
CA LEU A 273 17.73 6.79 19.38
C LEU A 273 18.89 7.54 20.02
N GLY A 274 19.24 7.23 21.27
CA GLY A 274 20.36 7.86 21.99
C GLY A 274 21.74 7.66 21.32
N ARG A 275 21.86 6.71 20.39
CA ARG A 275 23.08 6.46 19.60
C ARG A 275 23.35 7.60 18.60
N GLU A 276 22.30 8.30 18.15
CA GLU A 276 22.42 9.46 17.25
C GLU A 276 21.66 10.67 17.80
N GLN A 277 22.38 11.58 18.46
CA GLN A 277 21.79 12.73 19.15
C GLN A 277 20.97 13.65 18.23
N HIS A 278 21.43 13.86 16.99
CA HIS A 278 20.73 14.68 16.00
C HIS A 278 19.40 14.03 15.58
N ALA A 279 19.40 12.72 15.29
CA ALA A 279 18.21 11.98 14.92
C ALA A 279 17.18 11.91 16.08
N LYS A 280 17.66 11.70 17.32
CA LYS A 280 16.82 11.76 18.52
C LYS A 280 16.15 13.11 18.70
N HIS A 281 16.90 14.19 18.52
CA HIS A 281 16.36 15.54 18.60
C HIS A 281 15.31 15.77 17.52
N ALA A 282 15.61 15.42 16.27
CA ALA A 282 14.69 15.56 15.14
C ALA A 282 13.38 14.80 15.33
N VAL A 283 13.43 13.53 15.78
CA VAL A 283 12.21 12.74 16.08
C VAL A 283 11.36 13.42 17.16
N ARG A 284 11.98 13.96 18.21
CA ARG A 284 11.25 14.69 19.26
C ARG A 284 10.65 16.00 18.76
N THR A 285 11.39 16.76 17.96
CA THR A 285 10.92 18.01 17.37
C THR A 285 9.75 17.78 16.41
N LEU A 286 9.77 16.67 15.66
CA LEU A 286 8.66 16.26 14.80
C LEU A 286 7.35 16.02 15.57
N MET A 287 7.44 15.57 16.83
CA MET A 287 6.28 15.32 17.71
C MET A 287 5.73 16.59 18.38
N GLN A 288 6.40 17.74 18.25
CA GLN A 288 5.92 18.99 18.83
C GLN A 288 4.71 19.53 18.07
N ALA A 289 3.73 20.07 18.79
CA ALA A 289 2.48 20.55 18.20
C ALA A 289 2.69 21.63 17.13
N GLU A 290 3.63 22.55 17.33
CA GLU A 290 3.94 23.62 16.36
C GLU A 290 4.53 23.06 15.06
N THR A 291 5.50 22.15 15.16
CA THR A 291 6.10 21.45 14.02
C THR A 291 5.04 20.63 13.28
N GLN A 292 4.18 19.90 14.02
CA GLN A 292 3.10 19.13 13.44
C GLN A 292 2.08 20.03 12.70
N ALA A 293 1.80 21.23 13.22
CA ALA A 293 0.94 22.20 12.55
C ALA A 293 1.55 22.69 11.23
N ARG A 294 2.86 23.02 11.21
CA ARG A 294 3.56 23.40 9.97
C ARG A 294 3.59 22.28 8.94
N ILE A 295 3.87 21.04 9.39
CA ILE A 295 3.82 19.85 8.53
C ILE A 295 2.41 19.63 7.98
N ASN A 296 1.37 19.79 8.79
CA ASN A 296 -0.01 19.64 8.34
C ASN A 296 -0.39 20.71 7.31
N ALA A 297 0.07 21.96 7.47
CA ALA A 297 -0.11 23.00 6.47
C ALA A 297 0.62 22.69 5.15
N ALA A 298 1.82 22.10 5.22
CA ALA A 298 2.55 21.64 4.04
C ALA A 298 1.86 20.45 3.37
N LYS A 299 1.30 19.49 4.14
CA LYS A 299 0.48 18.39 3.60
C LYS A 299 -0.73 18.90 2.82
N GLN A 300 -1.43 19.91 3.35
CA GLN A 300 -2.56 20.53 2.66
C GLN A 300 -2.13 21.17 1.31
N GLN A 301 -0.94 21.76 1.24
CA GLN A 301 -0.41 22.31 0.00
C GLN A 301 0.01 21.24 -1.01
N ALA A 302 0.56 20.12 -0.53
CA ALA A 302 0.98 18.97 -1.34
C ALA A 302 -0.15 17.97 -1.67
N GLN A 303 -1.39 18.29 -1.28
CA GLN A 303 -2.52 17.38 -1.40
C GLN A 303 -2.81 17.04 -2.86
N SER A 304 -2.71 18.02 -3.76
CA SER A 304 -3.04 17.82 -5.18
C SER A 304 -2.09 16.84 -5.89
N GLU A 305 -0.80 16.90 -5.53
CA GLU A 305 0.25 16.03 -6.02
C GLU A 305 0.07 14.60 -5.46
N SER A 306 -0.24 14.50 -4.17
CA SER A 306 -0.50 13.23 -3.49
C SER A 306 -1.75 12.54 -4.08
N ASP A 307 -2.83 13.29 -4.28
CA ASP A 307 -4.06 12.81 -4.91
C ASP A 307 -3.84 12.41 -6.37
N GLY A 308 -2.98 13.15 -7.08
CA GLY A 308 -2.55 12.79 -8.43
C GLY A 308 -1.84 11.44 -8.49
N VAL A 309 -0.99 11.14 -7.52
CA VAL A 309 -0.33 9.82 -7.42
C VAL A 309 -1.35 8.73 -7.11
N LEU A 310 -2.20 8.94 -6.10
CA LEU A 310 -3.20 7.94 -5.69
C LEU A 310 -4.16 7.60 -6.82
N ARG A 311 -4.68 8.60 -7.55
CA ARG A 311 -5.57 8.39 -8.68
C ARG A 311 -4.92 7.54 -9.78
N ARG A 312 -3.64 7.77 -10.10
CA ARG A 312 -2.93 6.91 -11.07
C ARG A 312 -2.86 5.45 -10.62
N GLN A 313 -2.65 5.19 -9.33
CA GLN A 313 -2.65 3.83 -8.79
C GLN A 313 -4.04 3.20 -8.82
N MET A 314 -5.07 3.97 -8.45
CA MET A 314 -6.47 3.55 -8.51
C MET A 314 -6.91 3.21 -9.95
N ASP A 315 -6.58 4.06 -10.92
CA ASP A 315 -6.88 3.83 -12.34
C ASP A 315 -6.15 2.59 -12.88
N SER A 316 -4.87 2.43 -12.53
CA SER A 316 -4.09 1.24 -12.92
C SER A 316 -4.71 -0.04 -12.34
N LEU A 317 -5.14 -0.01 -11.07
CA LEU A 317 -5.76 -1.16 -10.43
C LEU A 317 -7.14 -1.46 -11.01
N ARG A 318 -7.98 -0.44 -11.23
CA ARG A 318 -9.31 -0.57 -11.85
C ARG A 318 -9.20 -1.22 -13.22
N LYS A 319 -8.25 -0.76 -14.05
CA LYS A 319 -8.01 -1.33 -15.37
C LYS A 319 -7.64 -2.81 -15.30
N LEU A 320 -6.77 -3.21 -14.36
CA LEU A 320 -6.40 -4.62 -14.16
C LEU A 320 -7.59 -5.48 -13.72
N ILE A 321 -8.50 -4.93 -12.89
CA ILE A 321 -9.75 -5.60 -12.49
C ILE A 321 -10.66 -5.81 -13.71
N GLU A 322 -10.86 -4.77 -14.53
CA GLU A 322 -11.71 -4.81 -15.73
C GLU A 322 -11.16 -5.82 -16.76
N ASP A 323 -9.84 -5.82 -16.95
CA ASP A 323 -9.15 -6.71 -17.90
C ASP A 323 -9.19 -8.18 -17.46
N ALA A 324 -9.38 -8.48 -16.17
CA ALA A 324 -9.46 -9.87 -15.67
C ALA A 324 -10.70 -10.63 -16.18
N GLY A 325 -11.74 -9.93 -16.64
CA GLY A 325 -12.93 -10.53 -17.26
C GLY A 325 -12.83 -10.71 -18.76
N ARG A 326 -11.75 -10.22 -19.40
CA ARG A 326 -11.57 -10.39 -20.84
C ARG A 326 -10.98 -11.77 -21.11
N PRO A 327 -11.55 -12.56 -22.04
CA PRO A 327 -10.91 -13.78 -22.46
C PRO A 327 -9.51 -13.44 -22.98
N GLU A 328 -8.50 -14.17 -22.52
CA GLU A 328 -7.17 -14.12 -23.12
C GLU A 328 -7.38 -14.47 -24.60
N THR A 329 -7.31 -13.45 -25.46
CA THR A 329 -7.29 -13.68 -26.90
C THR A 329 -5.99 -14.43 -27.12
N SER A 330 -6.09 -15.73 -27.36
CA SER A 330 -4.92 -16.55 -27.67
C SER A 330 -4.24 -15.88 -28.86
N ALA A 331 -3.09 -15.27 -28.62
CA ALA A 331 -2.23 -14.82 -29.68
C ALA A 331 -1.90 -16.07 -30.52
N ALA A 332 -2.38 -16.06 -31.76
CA ALA A 332 -1.99 -17.00 -32.80
C ALA A 332 -0.57 -16.69 -33.27
#